data_AF-A0A8H7VGN7-F1
#
_entry.id   AF-A0A8H7VGN7-F1
#
_cell.length_a   1.000
_cell.length_b   1.000
_cell.length_c   1.000
_cell.angle_alpha   90.00
_cell.angle_beta   90.00
_cell.angle_gamma   90.00
#
_symmetry.space_group_name_H-M   'P 1'
#
loop_
_entity.id
_entity.type
_entity.pdbx_description
1 polymer ?
#
loop_
_entity_poly.entity_id
_entity_poly.type
_entity_poly.pdbx_seq_one_letter_code
_entity_poly.pdbx_strand_id
1 'polypeptide(L)'
;MSGAKIVKSLLAQNGPMTTKAIATYIPKFEQELVSKSHLKSRILTQLKNSNILEKKVHREPASLNEGVAASEKNKAEVFVWKFVNPETEAKYKDIKL
;
A
#
# COMPACT_ATOMS: atom_id res chain seq x y z
N MET A 1 15.43 0.59 -11.97
CA MET A 1 13.97 0.63 -12.29
C MET A 1 13.31 1.63 -11.35
N SER A 2 12.43 2.54 -11.78
CA SER A 2 11.92 3.58 -10.85
C SER A 2 11.03 3.00 -9.73
N GLY A 3 11.27 3.42 -8.48
CA GLY A 3 10.52 2.94 -7.31
C GLY A 3 8.99 3.09 -7.40
N ALA A 4 8.50 4.04 -8.20
CA ALA A 4 7.08 4.18 -8.49
C ALA A 4 6.51 3.01 -9.31
N LYS A 5 7.25 2.45 -10.26
CA LYS A 5 6.81 1.27 -11.02
C LYS A 5 6.70 0.04 -10.11
N ILE A 6 7.67 -0.12 -9.20
CA ILE A 6 7.70 -1.22 -8.23
C ILE A 6 6.47 -1.16 -7.32
N VAL A 7 6.18 0.02 -6.73
CA VAL A 7 5.02 0.19 -5.85
C VAL A 7 3.70 -0.09 -6.58
N LYS A 8 3.56 0.37 -7.83
CA LYS A 8 2.36 0.11 -8.63
C LYS A 8 2.20 -1.39 -8.91
N SER A 9 3.25 -2.07 -9.34
CA SER A 9 3.20 -3.50 -9.64
C SER A 9 2.92 -4.34 -8.38
N LEU A 10 3.53 -4.00 -7.25
CA LEU A 10 3.26 -4.66 -5.96
C LEU A 10 1.79 -4.55 -5.56
N LEU A 11 1.22 -3.33 -5.62
CA LEU A 11 -0.19 -3.09 -5.31
C LEU A 11 -1.14 -3.75 -6.33
N ALA A 12 -0.73 -3.87 -7.59
CA ALA A 12 -1.54 -4.50 -8.60
C ALA A 12 -1.61 -6.02 -8.41
N GLN A 13 -0.50 -6.65 -8.03
CA GLN A 13 -0.42 -8.10 -7.81
C GLN A 13 -0.99 -8.53 -6.45
N ASN A 14 -0.75 -7.75 -5.39
CA ASN A 14 -1.12 -8.12 -4.01
C ASN A 14 -2.36 -7.37 -3.48
N GLY A 15 -2.88 -6.42 -4.25
CA GLY A 15 -4.01 -5.58 -3.83
C GLY A 15 -3.63 -4.44 -2.88
N PRO A 16 -4.61 -3.87 -2.15
CA PRO A 16 -4.39 -2.77 -1.22
C PRO A 16 -3.41 -3.12 -0.09
N MET A 17 -2.40 -2.27 0.14
CA MET A 17 -1.36 -2.54 1.15
C MET A 17 -0.96 -1.31 1.95
N THR A 18 -0.48 -1.54 3.18
CA THR A 18 0.05 -0.46 4.03
C THR A 18 1.45 -0.04 3.58
N THR A 19 1.86 1.19 3.93
CA THR A 19 3.25 1.65 3.68
C THR A 19 4.28 0.72 4.36
N LYS A 20 3.94 0.13 5.52
CA LYS A 20 4.81 -0.83 6.20
C LYS A 20 4.96 -2.11 5.37
N ALA A 21 3.86 -2.65 4.87
CA ALA A 21 3.86 -3.84 4.02
C ALA A 21 4.63 -3.59 2.71
N ILE A 22 4.38 -2.46 2.03
CA ILE A 22 5.13 -2.07 0.83
C ILE A 22 6.65 -2.02 1.15
N ALA A 23 7.03 -1.37 2.27
CA ALA A 23 8.41 -1.31 2.74
C ALA A 23 9.05 -2.68 3.04
N THR A 24 8.28 -3.68 3.44
CA THR A 24 8.80 -5.04 3.71
C THR A 24 8.91 -5.92 2.47
N TYR A 25 8.25 -5.57 1.36
CA TYR A 25 8.44 -6.25 0.06
C TYR A 25 9.63 -5.68 -0.72
N ILE A 26 10.05 -4.47 -0.39
CA ILE A 26 11.18 -3.75 -0.99
C ILE A 26 12.58 -4.38 -0.75
N PRO A 27 12.87 -5.19 0.30
CA PRO A 27 14.17 -5.84 0.44
C PRO A 27 14.54 -6.75 -0.74
N LYS A 28 13.55 -7.24 -1.52
CA LYS A 28 13.77 -8.05 -2.72
C LYS A 28 14.01 -7.22 -3.99
N PHE A 29 13.67 -5.93 -3.97
CA PHE A 29 13.76 -5.04 -5.12
C PHE A 29 14.74 -3.92 -4.79
N GLU A 30 16.02 -4.29 -4.91
CA GLU A 30 17.27 -3.52 -4.84
C GLU A 30 17.19 -2.03 -4.45
N GLN A 31 17.99 -1.66 -3.45
CA GLN A 31 18.91 -0.50 -3.35
C GLN A 31 18.51 0.92 -3.84
N GLU A 32 17.55 1.12 -4.74
CA GLU A 32 17.11 2.40 -5.31
C GLU A 32 15.94 3.07 -4.55
N LEU A 33 15.33 2.38 -3.59
CA LEU A 33 14.33 2.97 -2.70
C LEU A 33 15.01 3.56 -1.47
N VAL A 34 15.46 4.80 -1.63
CA VAL A 34 16.22 5.61 -0.67
C VAL A 34 15.42 5.85 0.62
N SER A 35 15.28 4.86 1.51
CA SER A 35 14.56 4.93 2.79
C SER A 35 13.01 4.94 2.75
N LYS A 36 12.42 4.44 3.84
CA LYS A 36 10.97 4.46 4.12
C LYS A 36 10.36 5.86 4.03
N SER A 37 11.15 6.88 4.39
CA SER A 37 10.75 8.29 4.30
C SER A 37 10.56 8.72 2.85
N HIS A 38 11.45 8.35 1.94
CA HIS A 38 11.36 8.68 0.51
C HIS A 38 10.23 7.92 -0.19
N LEU A 39 9.99 6.66 0.19
CA LEU A 39 8.81 5.91 -0.26
C LEU A 39 7.53 6.69 0.07
N LYS A 40 7.41 7.18 1.31
CA LYS A 40 6.23 7.93 1.76
C LYS A 40 6.16 9.31 1.11
N SER A 41 7.21 10.10 1.21
CA SER A 41 7.20 11.52 0.85
C SER A 41 7.24 11.76 -0.65
N ARG A 42 8.00 10.94 -1.40
CA ARG A 42 8.21 11.12 -2.83
C ARG A 42 7.30 10.21 -3.63
N ILE A 43 7.37 8.90 -3.43
CA ILE A 43 6.70 7.95 -4.32
C ILE A 43 5.20 7.90 -4.05
N LEU A 44 4.78 7.59 -2.83
CA LEU A 44 3.36 7.48 -2.49
C LEU A 44 2.64 8.83 -2.64
N THR A 45 3.25 9.93 -2.22
CA THR A 45 2.71 11.28 -2.45
C THR A 45 2.60 11.61 -3.93
N GLN A 46 3.61 11.33 -4.75
CA GLN A 46 3.55 11.58 -6.19
C GLN A 46 2.42 10.76 -6.83
N LEU A 47 2.31 9.47 -6.51
CA LEU A 47 1.25 8.61 -7.03
C LEU A 47 -0.15 9.06 -6.58
N LYS A 48 -0.26 9.60 -5.36
CA LYS A 48 -1.48 10.25 -4.86
C LYS A 48 -1.82 11.50 -5.66
N ASN A 49 -0.85 12.40 -5.83
CA ASN A 49 -1.04 13.67 -6.55
C ASN A 49 -1.35 13.45 -8.03
N SER A 50 -0.82 12.37 -8.63
CA SER A 50 -1.16 11.94 -9.98
C SER A 50 -2.48 11.18 -10.09
N ASN A 51 -3.28 11.11 -9.00
CA ASN A 51 -4.56 10.42 -8.94
C ASN A 51 -4.50 8.91 -9.33
N ILE A 52 -3.34 8.28 -9.10
CA ILE A 52 -3.13 6.85 -9.37
C ILE A 52 -3.49 6.04 -8.15
N LEU A 53 -3.04 6.48 -6.98
CA LEU A 53 -3.28 5.82 -5.69
C LEU A 53 -4.09 6.73 -4.76
N GLU A 54 -4.99 6.13 -4.00
CA GLU A 54 -5.64 6.77 -2.86
C GLU A 54 -5.24 6.11 -1.55
N LYS A 55 -5.11 6.93 -0.49
CA LYS A 55 -4.88 6.47 0.88
C LYS A 55 -6.24 6.29 1.53
N LYS A 56 -6.65 5.05 1.78
CA LYS A 56 -7.87 4.74 2.54
C LYS A 56 -7.55 4.30 3.95
N VAL A 57 -8.44 4.66 4.87
CA VAL A 57 -8.45 4.11 6.23
C VAL A 57 -9.18 2.79 6.15
N HIS A 58 -8.47 1.69 6.37
CA HIS A 58 -9.07 0.41 6.62
C HIS A 58 -9.25 0.28 8.13
N ARG A 59 -10.49 0.26 8.56
CA ARG A 59 -10.87 -0.09 9.93
C ARG A 59 -11.25 -1.56 9.84
N GLU A 60 -10.35 -2.46 10.25
CA GLU A 60 -10.76 -3.85 10.40
C GLU A 60 -11.90 -3.89 11.42
N PRO A 61 -13.03 -4.54 11.11
CA PRO A 61 -14.00 -4.87 12.13
C PRO A 61 -13.27 -5.77 13.14
N ALA A 62 -13.31 -5.41 14.41
CA ALA A 62 -12.79 -6.25 15.48
C ALA A 62 -13.60 -7.55 15.53
N SER A 63 -13.21 -8.54 14.75
CA SER A 63 -13.73 -9.91 14.73
C SER A 63 -12.71 -10.70 13.92
N LEU A 64 -11.82 -11.50 14.49
CA LEU A 64 -12.08 -12.63 15.37
C LEU A 64 -10.84 -12.89 16.24
N ASN A 65 -10.85 -12.39 17.48
CA ASN A 65 -10.29 -13.20 18.57
C ASN A 65 -11.50 -13.54 19.42
N GLU A 66 -12.01 -14.76 19.27
CA GLU A 66 -13.01 -15.31 20.17
C GLU A 66 -12.48 -15.15 21.61
N GLY A 67 -13.08 -14.24 22.37
CA GLY A 67 -12.81 -14.13 23.81
C GLY A 67 -12.58 -12.73 24.37
N VAL A 68 -12.49 -11.66 23.58
CA VAL A 68 -12.39 -10.31 24.14
C VAL A 68 -13.38 -9.38 23.46
N ALA A 69 -14.43 -8.97 24.19
CA ALA A 69 -15.31 -7.89 23.80
C ALA A 69 -14.46 -6.65 23.49
N ALA A 70 -14.22 -6.39 22.20
CA ALA A 70 -13.44 -5.26 21.75
C ALA A 70 -14.22 -3.98 22.06
N SER A 71 -13.84 -3.32 23.15
CA SER A 71 -14.24 -1.95 23.44
C SER A 71 -14.06 -1.12 22.17
N GLU A 72 -15.12 -0.46 21.70
CA GLU A 72 -15.18 0.28 20.41
C GLU A 72 -14.10 1.36 20.24
N LYS A 73 -13.33 1.64 21.29
CA LYS A 73 -12.25 2.64 21.36
C LYS A 73 -10.90 2.17 20.81
N ASN A 74 -10.71 0.89 20.48
CA ASN A 74 -9.44 0.33 19.99
C ASN A 74 -9.49 -0.25 18.57
N LYS A 75 -10.27 0.36 17.66
CA LYS A 75 -10.13 0.05 16.23
C LYS A 75 -8.82 0.64 15.75
N ALA A 76 -7.78 -0.18 15.60
CA ALA A 76 -6.51 0.26 15.01
C ALA A 76 -6.79 0.75 13.58
N GLU A 77 -6.71 2.06 13.37
CA GLU A 77 -6.89 2.64 12.04
C GLU A 77 -5.66 2.32 11.20
N VAL A 78 -5.82 1.42 10.22
CA VAL A 78 -4.74 1.02 9.34
C VAL A 78 -4.85 1.77 8.02
N PHE A 79 -3.82 2.52 7.67
CA PHE A 79 -3.77 3.23 6.41
C PHE A 79 -3.25 2.32 5.28
N VAL A 80 -4.11 2.07 4.29
CA VAL A 80 -3.81 1.29 3.10
C VAL A 80 -3.79 2.17 1.86
N TRP A 81 -2.91 1.83 0.93
CA TRP A 81 -2.84 2.43 -0.40
C TRP A 81 -3.50 1.49 -1.38
N LYS A 82 -4.34 2.04 -2.26
CA LYS A 82 -4.98 1.28 -3.33
C LYS A 82 -5.10 2.12 -4.58
N PHE A 83 -5.31 1.48 -5.73
CA PHE A 83 -5.60 2.20 -6.96
C PHE A 83 -6.93 2.94 -6.86
N VAL A 84 -6.94 4.15 -7.43
CA VAL A 84 -8.17 4.94 -7.57
C VAL A 84 -9.10 4.27 -8.58
N ASN A 85 -8.53 3.81 -9.71
CA ASN A 85 -9.27 3.18 -10.80
C ASN A 85 -8.82 1.73 -11.03
N PRO A 86 -9.75 0.78 -11.15
CA PRO A 86 -9.44 -0.64 -11.41
C PRO A 86 -8.81 -0.86 -12.79
N GLU A 87 -9.09 -0.01 -13.78
CA GLU A 87 -8.42 -0.06 -15.09
C GLU A 87 -6.92 0.24 -14.98
N THR A 88 -6.55 1.17 -14.08
CA THR A 88 -5.15 1.50 -13.81
C THR A 88 -4.47 0.33 -13.14
N GLU A 89 -5.14 -0.35 -12.20
CA GLU A 89 -4.64 -1.56 -11.55
C GLU A 89 -4.33 -2.67 -12.58
N ALA A 90 -5.25 -2.92 -13.51
CA ALA A 90 -5.07 -3.94 -14.55
C ALA A 90 -3.82 -3.69 -15.40
N LYS A 91 -3.52 -2.44 -15.76
CA LYS A 91 -2.32 -2.06 -16.54
C LYS A 91 -1.01 -2.42 -15.85
N TYR A 92 -0.99 -2.56 -14.53
CA TYR A 92 0.22 -2.85 -13.76
C TYR A 92 0.27 -4.31 -13.24
N LYS A 93 -0.77 -5.13 -13.47
CA LYS A 93 -0.77 -6.56 -13.10
C LYS A 93 0.21 -7.37 -13.95
N ASP A 94 0.32 -7.04 -15.25
CA ASP A 94 1.13 -7.78 -16.21
C ASP A 94 2.62 -7.39 -16.21
N ILE A 95 3.01 -6.40 -15.39
CA ILE A 95 4.42 -6.03 -15.27
C ILE A 95 5.11 -7.10 -14.43
N LYS A 96 5.88 -7.98 -15.09
CA LYS A 96 6.84 -8.86 -14.40
C LYS A 96 7.95 -7.99 -13.82
N LEU A 97 8.01 -7.96 -12.49
CA LEU A 97 9.10 -7.37 -11.73
C LEU A 97 10.30 -8.32 -11.67
#